data_AF-A0A942RVT1-F1
#
_entry.id   AF-A0A942RVT1-F1
#
_cell.length_a   1.000
_cell.length_b   1.000
_cell.length_c   1.000
_cell.angle_alpha   90.00
_cell.angle_beta   90.00
_cell.angle_gamma   90.00
#
_symmetry.space_group_name_H-M   'P 1'
#
loop_
_entity.id
_entity.type
_entity.pdbx_description
1 polymer ?
#
loop_
_entity_poly.entity_id
_entity_poly.type
_entity_poly.pdbx_seq_one_letter_code
_entity_poly.pdbx_strand_id
1 'polypeptide(L)'
;MTGKNLLGQYTDPCTWMGGVVYGVPCADVNPIYHYSGDPVNSFGWINNFPCDQRMWTNVGPFTLPQNERVDIWTAYIVGRGNDNLNSVTKLKEYTVAANNFYTSNFTQLPTSVKDEKITFRDYKLYQNYPNPFNPTTTLRYSIPNDGAVTLKIYNILGQEVATLVNEYQKANEYQIHFDSKGLASGVYIYRLQVNDFSQSKKMILLK
;
A
#
# COMPACT_ATOMS: atom_id res chain seq x y z
N MET A 1 4.33 13.91 17.30
CA MET A 1 5.57 14.06 16.49
C MET A 1 5.61 15.49 16.00
N THR A 2 6.70 16.22 16.15
CA THR A 2 6.70 17.66 15.83
C THR A 2 7.07 17.98 14.39
N GLY A 3 7.45 16.99 13.57
CA GLY A 3 7.95 17.25 12.22
C GLY A 3 9.35 17.86 12.17
N LYS A 4 9.96 18.08 13.33
CA LYS A 4 11.24 18.76 13.47
C LYS A 4 12.42 17.77 13.45
N ASN A 5 13.52 18.22 12.86
CA ASN A 5 14.81 17.51 12.87
C ASN A 5 15.47 17.55 14.25
N LEU A 6 16.67 16.97 14.37
CA LEU A 6 17.48 16.94 15.61
C LEU A 6 17.84 18.33 16.16
N LEU A 7 17.76 19.37 15.32
CA LEU A 7 18.01 20.76 15.69
C LEU A 7 16.72 21.52 16.07
N GLY A 8 15.56 20.84 16.07
CA GLY A 8 14.27 21.46 16.39
C GLY A 8 13.70 22.32 15.24
N GLN A 9 14.22 22.16 14.02
CA GLN A 9 13.80 22.91 12.83
C GLN A 9 12.95 22.05 11.91
N TYR A 10 12.02 22.67 11.18
CA TYR A 10 11.25 21.99 10.14
C TYR A 10 12.12 21.75 8.90
N THR A 11 11.80 20.69 8.15
CA THR A 11 12.32 20.51 6.80
C THR A 11 11.73 21.58 5.91
N ASP A 12 12.57 22.44 5.34
CA ASP A 12 12.15 23.45 4.37
C ASP A 12 11.90 22.79 2.99
N PRO A 13 10.65 22.75 2.49
CA PRO A 13 10.33 22.12 1.22
C PRO A 13 10.99 22.78 0.01
N CYS A 14 11.38 24.06 0.09
CA CYS A 14 12.00 24.79 -1.01
C CYS A 14 13.50 24.53 -1.14
N THR A 15 14.17 24.20 -0.03
CA THR A 15 15.62 23.93 0.02
C THR A 15 15.94 22.46 0.26
N TRP A 16 14.91 21.62 0.36
CA TRP A 16 15.06 20.19 0.57
C TRP A 16 15.82 19.52 -0.59
N MET A 17 16.99 18.98 -0.28
CA MET A 17 17.85 18.32 -1.27
C MET A 17 17.32 16.95 -1.74
N GLY A 18 16.29 16.42 -1.08
CA GLY A 18 15.80 15.07 -1.32
C GLY A 18 14.67 14.93 -2.33
N GLY A 19 14.32 16.00 -3.04
CA GLY A 19 13.30 15.96 -4.07
C GLY A 19 12.94 17.33 -4.60
N VAL A 20 11.96 17.34 -5.50
CA VAL A 20 11.35 18.56 -6.06
C VAL A 20 9.86 18.49 -5.75
N VAL A 21 9.30 19.61 -5.30
CA VAL A 21 7.87 19.75 -5.03
C VAL A 21 7.12 19.83 -6.36
N TYR A 22 6.12 18.97 -6.54
CA TYR A 22 5.26 18.98 -7.72
C TYR A 22 3.84 19.46 -7.37
N GLY A 23 3.20 20.16 -8.32
CA GLY A 23 1.77 20.52 -8.24
C GLY A 23 1.39 21.70 -7.33
N VAL A 24 2.29 22.16 -6.45
CA VAL A 24 2.10 23.36 -5.60
C VAL A 24 3.42 24.13 -5.43
N PRO A 25 3.38 25.44 -5.18
CA PRO A 25 4.56 26.18 -4.73
C PRO A 25 5.14 25.55 -3.46
N CYS A 26 6.46 25.42 -3.40
CA CYS A 26 7.14 24.79 -2.26
C CYS A 26 6.85 25.51 -0.92
N ALA A 27 6.64 26.82 -0.95
CA ALA A 27 6.30 27.62 0.24
C ALA A 27 4.93 27.26 0.85
N ASP A 28 4.03 26.67 0.05
CA ASP A 28 2.68 26.28 0.48
C ASP A 28 2.62 24.85 1.03
N VAL A 29 3.72 24.10 0.96
CA VAL A 29 3.80 22.74 1.48
C VAL A 29 3.93 22.77 2.99
N ASN A 30 2.93 22.22 3.70
CA ASN A 30 2.96 22.13 5.15
C ASN A 30 4.09 21.22 5.64
N PRO A 31 5.11 21.72 6.38
CA PRO A 31 6.31 20.96 6.74
C PRO A 31 6.15 20.14 8.04
N ILE A 32 4.93 19.96 8.54
CA ILE A 32 4.66 19.22 9.79
C ILE A 32 5.09 17.74 9.73
N TYR A 33 5.19 17.18 8.53
CA TYR A 33 5.77 15.87 8.31
C TYR A 33 7.18 16.04 7.77
N HIS A 34 8.11 15.20 8.22
CA HIS A 34 9.46 15.19 7.66
C HIS A 34 9.44 14.99 6.14
N TYR A 35 8.49 14.20 5.63
CA TYR A 35 8.12 14.14 4.21
C TYR A 35 6.68 14.61 4.01
N SER A 36 6.53 15.87 3.60
CA SER A 36 5.24 16.49 3.30
C SER A 36 4.70 16.17 1.91
N GLY A 37 3.40 16.41 1.70
CA GLY A 37 2.69 16.17 0.44
C GLY A 37 2.08 14.78 0.28
N ASP A 38 1.48 14.53 -0.88
CA ASP A 38 0.83 13.27 -1.25
C ASP A 38 1.75 12.45 -2.18
N PRO A 39 2.32 11.33 -1.70
CA PRO A 39 3.21 10.49 -2.49
C PRO A 39 2.50 9.79 -3.67
N VAL A 40 1.19 9.57 -3.59
CA VAL A 40 0.44 8.83 -4.63
C VAL A 40 0.19 9.72 -5.84
N ASN A 41 -0.26 10.95 -5.59
CA ASN A 41 -0.56 11.92 -6.65
C ASN A 41 0.61 12.86 -6.95
N SER A 42 1.74 12.71 -6.25
CA SER A 42 2.90 13.61 -6.28
C SER A 42 2.57 15.07 -5.94
N PHE A 43 1.42 15.35 -5.32
CA PHE A 43 0.98 16.71 -5.04
C PHE A 43 1.62 17.22 -3.74
N GLY A 44 2.49 18.23 -3.85
CA GLY A 44 3.26 18.78 -2.73
C GLY A 44 4.30 17.81 -2.15
N TRP A 45 4.53 16.66 -2.79
CA TRP A 45 5.38 15.59 -2.28
C TRP A 45 6.85 15.95 -2.41
N ILE A 46 7.59 15.85 -1.30
CA ILE A 46 8.97 16.34 -1.23
C ILE A 46 10.04 15.25 -1.28
N ASN A 47 9.68 13.97 -1.18
CA ASN A 47 10.67 12.88 -1.04
C ASN A 47 10.68 11.93 -2.25
N ASN A 48 11.60 12.17 -3.18
CA ASN A 48 11.63 11.48 -4.46
C ASN A 48 12.76 10.45 -4.55
N PHE A 49 13.37 10.06 -3.43
CA PHE A 49 14.42 9.05 -3.41
C PHE A 49 13.83 7.65 -3.61
N PRO A 50 14.27 6.90 -4.64
CA PRO A 50 13.75 5.57 -4.94
C PRO A 50 14.47 4.47 -4.13
N CYS A 51 14.56 4.63 -2.82
CA CYS A 51 15.20 3.66 -1.93
C CYS A 51 14.42 3.44 -0.64
N ASP A 52 14.71 2.34 0.04
CA ASP A 52 14.20 2.12 1.39
C ASP A 52 14.79 3.15 2.35
N GLN A 53 13.92 3.83 3.08
CA GLN A 53 14.32 4.87 4.02
C GLN A 53 13.83 4.52 5.42
N ARG A 54 14.74 4.63 6.39
CA ARG A 54 14.39 4.63 7.81
C ARG A 54 14.31 6.07 8.28
N MET A 55 13.28 6.37 9.07
CA MET A 55 13.05 7.72 9.56
C MET A 55 13.05 7.72 11.09
N TRP A 56 13.70 8.74 11.65
CA TRP A 56 13.70 9.05 13.07
C TRP A 56 13.06 10.43 13.23
N THR A 57 12.05 10.55 14.08
CA THR A 57 11.40 11.83 14.38
C THR A 57 11.45 12.07 15.87
N ASN A 58 11.76 13.30 16.25
CA ASN A 58 11.83 13.67 17.65
C ASN A 58 10.43 13.90 18.21
N VAL A 59 10.26 13.56 19.47
CA VAL A 59 9.09 13.91 20.28
C VAL A 59 9.56 14.82 21.42
N GLY A 60 8.76 15.83 21.79
CA GLY A 60 9.13 16.86 22.75
C GLY A 60 9.07 18.28 22.18
N PRO A 61 9.54 19.30 22.92
CA PRO A 61 10.18 19.20 24.24
C PRO A 61 9.18 18.80 25.33
N PHE A 62 9.66 18.06 26.33
CA PHE A 62 8.93 17.75 27.56
C PHE A 62 9.80 18.16 28.75
N THR A 63 9.19 18.80 29.74
CA THR A 63 9.82 19.10 31.03
C THR A 63 9.45 17.99 31.99
N LEU A 64 10.43 17.24 32.46
CA LEU A 64 10.22 16.17 33.44
C LEU A 64 10.46 16.72 34.84
N PRO A 65 9.45 16.77 35.72
CA PRO A 65 9.66 17.18 37.11
C PRO A 65 10.59 16.21 37.83
N GLN A 66 11.50 16.75 38.65
CA GLN A 66 12.44 15.96 39.41
C GLN A 66 11.71 15.22 40.55
N ASN A 67 12.02 13.93 40.73
CA ASN A 67 11.47 13.07 41.79
C ASN A 67 9.95 12.87 41.77
N GLU A 68 9.28 13.21 40.66
CA GLU A 68 7.87 12.94 40.48
C GLU A 68 7.65 11.76 39.53
N ARG A 69 6.56 11.01 39.75
CA ARG A 69 6.17 9.93 38.86
C ARG A 69 5.61 10.54 37.58
N VAL A 70 6.13 10.09 36.44
CA VAL A 70 5.64 10.46 35.11
C VAL A 70 5.23 9.21 34.35
N ASP A 71 4.09 9.27 33.67
CA ASP A 71 3.66 8.20 32.76
C ASP A 71 4.13 8.52 31.34
N ILE A 72 4.83 7.57 30.72
CA ILE A 72 5.32 7.69 29.35
C ILE A 72 4.44 6.86 28.43
N TRP A 73 3.85 7.50 27.43
CA TRP A 73 2.99 6.86 26.44
C TRP A 73 3.73 6.74 25.11
N THR A 74 3.77 5.54 24.54
CA THR A 74 4.39 5.27 23.23
C THR A 74 3.32 4.77 22.26
N ALA A 75 3.26 5.38 21.07
CA ALA A 75 2.42 4.92 19.98
C ALA A 75 3.30 4.27 18.89
N TYR A 76 3.00 3.02 18.54
CA TYR A 76 3.58 2.35 17.39
C TYR A 76 2.56 2.35 16.24
N ILE A 77 2.92 2.94 15.11
CA ILE A 77 2.00 3.18 14.00
C ILE A 77 2.56 2.50 12.75
N VAL A 78 1.75 1.66 12.11
CA VAL A 78 2.10 0.94 10.89
C VAL A 78 1.13 1.32 9.78
N GLY A 79 1.63 1.90 8.69
CA GLY A 79 0.84 2.14 7.48
C GLY A 79 1.02 0.98 6.51
N ARG A 80 -0.03 0.18 6.32
CA ARG A 80 -0.05 -0.88 5.30
C ARG A 80 -1.09 -0.53 4.23
N GLY A 81 -0.58 -0.09 3.08
CA GLY A 81 -1.39 0.22 1.90
C GLY A 81 -1.34 -0.87 0.85
N ASN A 82 -1.94 -0.59 -0.30
CA ASN A 82 -1.94 -1.50 -1.46
C ASN A 82 -0.61 -1.50 -2.25
N ASP A 83 0.20 -0.47 -2.05
CA ASP A 83 1.55 -0.30 -2.60
C ASP A 83 2.42 0.53 -1.63
N ASN A 84 3.68 0.78 -2.00
CA ASN A 84 4.64 1.50 -1.16
C ASN A 84 4.23 2.97 -0.91
N LEU A 85 3.75 3.69 -1.92
CA LEU A 85 3.34 5.09 -1.81
C LEU A 85 2.07 5.23 -0.98
N ASN A 86 1.09 4.36 -1.21
CA ASN A 86 -0.15 4.30 -0.44
C ASN A 86 0.10 3.92 1.03
N SER A 87 1.10 3.08 1.30
CA SER A 87 1.50 2.75 2.68
C SER A 87 1.99 3.99 3.44
N VAL A 88 2.72 4.90 2.76
CA VAL A 88 3.13 6.19 3.33
C VAL A 88 1.91 7.08 3.59
N THR A 89 0.96 7.16 2.66
CA THR A 89 -0.30 7.91 2.87
C THR A 89 -1.07 7.38 4.09
N LYS A 90 -1.22 6.06 4.22
CA LYS A 90 -1.88 5.44 5.38
C LYS A 90 -1.16 5.70 6.70
N LEU A 91 0.17 5.63 6.69
CA LEU A 91 0.97 5.95 7.87
C LEU A 91 0.71 7.38 8.37
N LYS A 92 0.59 8.35 7.44
CA LYS A 92 0.29 9.75 7.77
C LYS A 92 -1.11 9.91 8.35
N GLU A 93 -2.13 9.31 7.74
CA GLU A 93 -3.52 9.32 8.25
C GLU A 93 -3.58 8.82 9.69
N TYR A 94 -2.97 7.66 9.98
CA TYR A 94 -2.93 7.10 11.33
C TYR A 94 -2.13 7.95 12.30
N THR A 95 -1.07 8.61 11.83
CA THR A 95 -0.28 9.55 12.64
C THR A 95 -1.10 10.77 13.06
N VAL A 96 -1.93 11.34 12.17
CA VAL A 96 -2.87 12.42 12.53
C VAL A 96 -3.81 11.95 13.62
N ALA A 97 -4.41 10.78 13.45
CA ALA A 97 -5.37 10.22 14.41
C ALA A 97 -4.73 10.02 15.80
N ALA A 98 -3.52 9.44 15.84
CA ALA A 98 -2.76 9.25 17.08
C ALA A 98 -2.41 10.59 17.74
N ASN A 99 -2.02 11.60 16.95
CA ASN A 99 -1.72 12.93 17.47
C ASN A 99 -2.97 13.59 18.06
N ASN A 100 -4.11 13.52 17.36
CA ASN A 100 -5.37 14.08 17.84
C ASN A 100 -5.79 13.42 19.16
N PHE A 101 -5.68 12.09 19.25
CA PHE A 101 -5.95 11.33 20.47
C PHE A 101 -5.04 11.74 21.64
N TYR A 102 -3.76 11.98 21.39
CA TYR A 102 -2.84 12.51 22.38
C TYR A 102 -3.23 13.92 22.83
N THR A 103 -3.49 14.83 21.88
CA THR A 103 -3.86 16.23 22.19
C THR A 103 -5.21 16.36 22.89
N SER A 104 -6.10 15.38 22.73
CA SER A 104 -7.39 15.33 23.45
C SER A 104 -7.25 14.73 24.85
N ASN A 105 -6.03 14.56 25.36
CA ASN A 105 -5.71 13.99 26.66
C ASN A 105 -6.39 12.63 26.90
N PHE A 106 -6.39 11.76 25.87
CA PHE A 106 -6.89 10.39 25.94
C PHE A 106 -8.36 10.25 26.35
N THR A 107 -9.17 11.29 26.14
CA THR A 107 -10.59 11.36 26.55
C THR A 107 -11.48 10.22 26.02
N GLN A 108 -11.10 9.56 24.92
CA GLN A 108 -11.75 8.36 24.41
C GLN A 108 -10.71 7.26 24.19
N LEU A 109 -10.46 6.46 25.23
CA LEU A 109 -9.62 5.27 25.08
C LEU A 109 -10.22 4.37 23.98
N PRO A 110 -9.46 4.00 22.93
CA PRO A 110 -9.92 2.99 21.99
C PRO A 110 -10.06 1.68 22.75
N THR A 111 -11.30 1.33 23.13
CA THR A 111 -11.62 0.13 23.92
C THR A 111 -11.65 -1.14 23.08
N SER A 112 -11.47 -1.01 21.77
CA SER A 112 -11.47 -2.11 20.82
C SER A 112 -10.57 -1.77 19.64
N VAL A 113 -9.70 -2.70 19.27
CA VAL A 113 -9.22 -2.78 17.89
C VAL A 113 -10.43 -3.26 17.10
N LYS A 114 -11.08 -2.35 16.38
CA LYS A 114 -11.97 -2.79 15.31
C LYS A 114 -11.04 -3.47 14.33
N ASP A 115 -11.12 -4.80 14.23
CA ASP A 115 -10.57 -5.49 13.07
C ASP A 115 -11.24 -4.80 11.87
N GLU A 116 -10.50 -3.92 11.19
CA GLU A 116 -10.82 -3.63 9.81
C GLU A 116 -10.62 -4.99 9.13
N LYS A 117 -11.71 -5.76 9.04
CA LYS A 117 -11.82 -6.79 8.01
C LYS A 117 -11.33 -6.09 6.76
N ILE A 118 -10.21 -6.56 6.23
CA ILE A 118 -9.72 -6.16 4.91
C ILE A 118 -10.89 -6.49 3.98
N THR A 119 -11.71 -5.48 3.76
CA THR A 119 -12.87 -5.57 2.91
C THR A 119 -12.28 -5.35 1.54
N PHE A 120 -11.98 -6.45 0.87
CA PHE A 120 -11.79 -6.42 -0.57
C PHE A 120 -13.09 -5.81 -1.10
N ARG A 121 -13.03 -4.57 -1.58
CA ARG A 121 -14.24 -3.84 -1.97
C ARG A 121 -14.69 -4.24 -3.36
N ASP A 122 -13.73 -4.69 -4.18
CA ASP A 122 -13.92 -4.93 -5.60
C ASP A 122 -13.39 -6.30 -6.01
N TYR A 123 -14.11 -6.90 -6.97
CA TYR A 123 -13.56 -7.97 -7.77
C TYR A 123 -12.43 -7.39 -8.63
N LYS A 124 -11.22 -7.95 -8.55
CA LYS A 124 -10.08 -7.43 -9.30
C LYS A 124 -9.12 -8.53 -9.71
N LEU A 125 -8.78 -8.57 -10.99
CA LEU A 125 -7.71 -9.37 -11.56
C LEU A 125 -6.50 -8.47 -11.86
N TYR A 126 -5.41 -8.70 -11.14
CA TYR A 126 -4.18 -7.93 -11.29
C TYR A 126 -3.40 -8.37 -12.53
N GLN A 127 -2.53 -7.49 -13.03
CA GLN A 127 -1.57 -7.86 -14.05
C GLN A 127 -0.60 -8.91 -13.48
N ASN A 128 -0.33 -9.96 -14.24
CA ASN A 128 0.65 -10.97 -13.85
C ASN A 128 2.04 -10.36 -13.69
N TYR A 129 2.82 -10.86 -12.73
CA TYR A 129 4.20 -10.43 -12.52
C TYR A 129 5.14 -11.64 -12.34
N PRO A 130 6.28 -11.69 -13.05
CA PRO A 130 6.69 -10.76 -14.10
C PRO A 130 5.79 -10.82 -15.36
N ASN A 131 5.79 -9.78 -16.21
CA ASN A 131 5.20 -9.81 -17.55
C ASN A 131 6.00 -8.87 -18.48
N PRO A 132 6.68 -9.38 -19.53
CA PRO A 132 6.75 -10.77 -19.96
C PRO A 132 7.38 -11.72 -18.92
N PHE A 133 7.11 -13.02 -19.02
CA PHE A 133 7.57 -14.03 -18.05
C PHE A 133 8.27 -15.22 -18.72
N ASN A 134 9.14 -15.92 -17.98
CA ASN A 134 9.82 -17.14 -18.42
C ASN A 134 10.34 -17.96 -17.21
N PRO A 135 9.96 -19.24 -17.02
CA PRO A 135 8.70 -19.88 -17.46
C PRO A 135 7.58 -19.65 -16.43
N THR A 136 7.85 -18.96 -15.33
CA THR A 136 6.90 -18.78 -14.22
C THR A 136 6.43 -17.34 -14.07
N THR A 137 5.18 -17.18 -13.65
CA THR A 137 4.60 -15.89 -13.27
C THR A 137 3.66 -16.08 -12.09
N THR A 138 3.42 -15.00 -11.36
CA THR A 138 2.37 -14.94 -10.35
C THR A 138 1.13 -14.27 -10.92
N LEU A 139 -0.05 -14.87 -10.65
CA LEU A 139 -1.36 -14.27 -10.88
C LEU A 139 -1.98 -13.90 -9.53
N ARG A 140 -2.49 -12.67 -9.41
CA ARG A 140 -3.18 -12.20 -8.19
C ARG A 140 -4.59 -11.76 -8.54
N TYR A 141 -5.53 -12.01 -7.63
CA TYR A 141 -6.89 -11.50 -7.71
C TYR A 141 -7.54 -11.32 -6.35
N SER A 142 -8.51 -10.40 -6.24
CA SER A 142 -9.34 -10.20 -5.05
C SER A 142 -10.81 -10.48 -5.33
N ILE A 143 -11.49 -11.08 -4.35
CA ILE A 143 -12.94 -11.27 -4.36
C ILE A 143 -13.56 -10.63 -3.10
N PRO A 144 -14.58 -9.75 -3.25
CA PRO A 144 -15.22 -9.06 -2.14
C PRO A 144 -16.25 -9.91 -1.40
N ASN A 145 -16.78 -10.95 -2.07
CA ASN A 145 -17.81 -11.84 -1.55
C ASN A 145 -17.45 -13.28 -1.86
N ASP A 146 -17.94 -14.20 -1.04
CA ASP A 146 -17.81 -15.63 -1.25
C ASP A 146 -18.49 -16.04 -2.56
N GLY A 147 -17.88 -16.96 -3.30
CA GLY A 147 -18.42 -17.35 -4.61
C GLY A 147 -17.64 -18.46 -5.30
N ALA A 148 -18.24 -19.00 -6.36
CA ALA A 148 -17.55 -19.93 -7.25
C ALA A 148 -16.56 -19.15 -8.12
N VAL A 149 -15.27 -19.49 -8.01
CA VAL A 149 -14.17 -18.83 -8.72
C VAL A 149 -13.64 -19.76 -9.79
N THR A 150 -13.50 -19.24 -11.00
CA THR A 150 -12.73 -19.90 -12.07
C THR A 150 -11.63 -18.98 -12.58
N LEU A 151 -10.41 -19.50 -12.64
CA LEU A 151 -9.26 -18.83 -13.24
C LEU A 151 -8.68 -19.73 -14.31
N LYS A 152 -8.79 -19.31 -15.56
CA LYS A 152 -8.41 -20.11 -16.74
C LYS A 152 -7.48 -19.35 -17.65
N ILE A 153 -6.63 -20.06 -18.37
CA ILE A 153 -5.71 -19.52 -19.37
C ILE A 153 -6.14 -19.99 -20.75
N TYR A 154 -6.10 -19.08 -21.70
CA TYR A 154 -6.46 -19.26 -23.10
C TYR A 154 -5.31 -18.81 -24.01
N ASN A 155 -5.19 -19.46 -25.17
CA ASN A 155 -4.35 -18.96 -26.25
C ASN A 155 -5.08 -17.87 -27.07
N ILE A 156 -4.40 -17.27 -28.06
CA ILE A 156 -4.98 -16.22 -28.92
C ILE A 156 -6.18 -16.70 -29.77
N LEU A 157 -6.34 -18.01 -29.96
CA LEU A 157 -7.47 -18.61 -30.66
C LEU A 157 -8.68 -18.84 -29.74
N GLY A 158 -8.56 -18.49 -28.44
CA GLY A 158 -9.60 -18.69 -27.44
C GLY A 158 -9.70 -20.12 -26.91
N GLN A 159 -8.74 -20.99 -27.23
CA GLN A 159 -8.71 -22.35 -26.70
C GLN A 159 -8.16 -22.33 -25.27
N GLU A 160 -8.85 -23.02 -24.35
CA GLU A 160 -8.39 -23.20 -22.97
C GLU A 160 -7.13 -24.07 -22.98
N VAL A 161 -6.05 -23.58 -22.36
CA VAL A 161 -4.77 -24.30 -22.24
C VAL A 161 -4.48 -24.73 -20.81
N ALA A 162 -5.12 -24.10 -19.81
CA ALA A 162 -5.02 -24.50 -18.41
C ALA A 162 -6.20 -23.97 -17.60
N THR A 163 -6.67 -24.76 -16.64
CA THR A 163 -7.53 -24.32 -15.53
C THR A 163 -6.69 -24.28 -14.26
N LEU A 164 -6.58 -23.11 -13.64
CA LEU A 164 -5.77 -22.88 -12.43
C LEU A 164 -6.60 -22.92 -11.15
N VAL A 165 -7.84 -22.45 -11.22
CA VAL A 165 -8.79 -22.43 -10.11
C VAL A 165 -10.17 -22.81 -10.65
N ASN A 166 -10.89 -23.66 -9.95
CA ASN A 166 -12.28 -24.02 -10.22
C ASN A 166 -12.94 -24.54 -8.92
N GLU A 167 -13.15 -23.64 -7.97
CA GLU A 167 -13.64 -24.00 -6.64
C GLU A 167 -14.40 -22.84 -5.99
N TYR A 168 -15.09 -23.11 -4.88
CA TYR A 168 -15.73 -22.08 -4.07
C TYR A 168 -14.71 -21.45 -3.13
N GLN A 169 -14.56 -20.13 -3.18
CA GLN A 169 -13.59 -19.37 -2.38
C GLN A 169 -14.30 -18.32 -1.53
N LYS A 170 -13.76 -18.07 -0.33
CA LYS A 170 -14.24 -17.00 0.56
C LYS A 170 -13.67 -15.64 0.16
N ALA A 171 -14.33 -14.56 0.53
CA ALA A 171 -13.85 -13.19 0.34
C ALA A 171 -12.40 -13.03 0.82
N ASN A 172 -11.46 -12.90 -0.13
CA ASN A 172 -10.04 -12.75 0.12
C ASN A 172 -9.28 -12.24 -1.12
N GLU A 173 -8.00 -11.93 -0.95
CA GLU A 173 -7.03 -11.88 -2.04
C GLU A 173 -6.28 -13.22 -2.15
N TYR A 174 -6.13 -13.68 -3.39
CA TYR A 174 -5.50 -14.94 -3.73
C TYR A 174 -4.30 -14.72 -4.65
N GLN A 175 -3.28 -15.55 -4.47
CA GLN A 175 -2.07 -15.57 -5.26
C GLN A 175 -1.83 -16.97 -5.79
N ILE A 176 -1.75 -17.11 -7.11
CA ILE A 176 -1.53 -18.39 -7.80
C ILE A 176 -0.22 -18.32 -8.56
N HIS A 177 0.63 -19.33 -8.39
CA HIS A 177 1.85 -19.49 -9.17
C HIS A 177 1.52 -20.29 -10.42
N PHE A 178 1.90 -19.75 -11.58
CA PHE A 178 1.71 -20.40 -12.86
C PHE A 178 3.06 -20.71 -13.49
N ASP A 179 3.27 -21.99 -13.84
CA ASP A 179 4.40 -22.47 -14.63
C ASP A 179 3.88 -22.85 -16.03
N SER A 180 4.42 -22.21 -17.06
CA SER A 180 4.02 -22.45 -18.44
C SER A 180 4.77 -23.60 -19.11
N LYS A 181 5.29 -24.56 -18.34
CA LYS A 181 5.97 -25.74 -18.88
C LYS A 181 5.07 -26.44 -19.91
N GLY A 182 5.61 -26.65 -21.12
CA GLY A 182 4.89 -27.25 -22.24
C GLY A 182 4.16 -26.25 -23.16
N LEU A 183 4.10 -24.96 -22.81
CA LEU A 183 3.54 -23.92 -23.69
C LEU A 183 4.63 -23.29 -24.58
N ALA A 184 4.24 -22.81 -25.77
CA ALA A 184 5.12 -22.10 -26.71
C ALA A 184 5.20 -20.61 -26.37
N SER A 185 6.27 -19.92 -26.77
CA SER A 185 6.37 -18.47 -26.62
C SER A 185 5.22 -17.78 -27.36
N GLY A 186 4.65 -16.74 -26.76
CA GLY A 186 3.53 -16.04 -27.36
C GLY A 186 2.64 -15.31 -26.38
N VAL A 187 1.51 -14.86 -26.89
CA VAL A 187 0.50 -14.13 -26.12
C VAL A 187 -0.54 -15.11 -25.60
N TYR A 188 -0.85 -14.97 -24.31
CA TYR A 188 -1.90 -15.71 -23.63
C TYR A 188 -2.86 -14.75 -22.94
N ILE A 189 -4.09 -15.19 -22.74
CA ILE A 189 -5.12 -14.45 -22.01
C ILE A 189 -5.52 -15.30 -20.81
N TYR A 190 -5.51 -14.71 -19.62
CA TYR A 190 -6.09 -15.34 -18.45
C TYR A 190 -7.36 -14.61 -18.04
N ARG A 191 -8.37 -15.38 -17.65
CA ARG A 191 -9.71 -14.89 -17.30
C ARG A 191 -10.08 -15.39 -15.91
N LEU A 192 -10.46 -14.44 -15.08
CA LEU A 192 -11.11 -14.66 -13.80
C LEU A 192 -12.61 -14.50 -13.98
N GLN A 193 -13.38 -15.47 -13.52
CA GLN A 193 -14.84 -15.37 -13.44
C GLN A 193 -15.29 -15.77 -12.03
N VAL A 194 -16.10 -14.91 -11.42
CA VAL A 194 -16.63 -15.09 -10.06
C VAL A 194 -18.07 -14.61 -10.04
N ASN A 195 -19.02 -15.52 -9.82
CA ASN A 195 -20.44 -15.21 -9.95
C ASN A 195 -20.73 -14.54 -11.32
N ASP A 196 -21.28 -13.32 -11.32
CA ASP A 196 -21.56 -12.52 -12.53
C ASP A 196 -20.37 -11.66 -13.01
N PHE A 197 -19.28 -11.61 -12.25
CA PHE A 197 -18.08 -10.84 -12.60
C PHE A 197 -17.17 -11.64 -13.52
N SER A 198 -16.66 -11.00 -14.57
CA SER A 198 -15.63 -11.57 -15.45
C SER A 198 -14.62 -10.51 -15.83
N GLN A 199 -13.34 -10.80 -15.65
CA GLN A 199 -12.24 -9.94 -16.08
C GLN A 199 -11.15 -10.77 -16.74
N SER A 200 -10.59 -10.23 -17.84
CA SER A 200 -9.51 -10.88 -18.58
C SER A 200 -8.30 -9.96 -18.66
N LYS A 201 -7.11 -10.54 -18.69
CA LYS A 201 -5.83 -9.85 -18.82
C LYS A 201 -4.92 -10.62 -19.76
N LYS A 202 -4.02 -9.91 -20.43
CA LYS A 202 -3.06 -10.45 -21.39
C LYS A 202 -1.72 -10.67 -20.70
N MET A 203 -1.06 -11.78 -20.98
CA MET A 203 0.32 -12.06 -20.57
C MET A 203 1.17 -12.53 -21.75
N ILE A 204 2.48 -12.30 -21.67
CA ILE A 204 3.45 -12.62 -22.72
C ILE A 204 4.46 -13.62 -22.16
N LEU A 205 4.50 -14.82 -22.74
CA LEU A 205 5.48 -15.85 -22.44
C LEU A 205 6.67 -15.71 -23.38
N LEU A 206 7.87 -15.57 -22.81
CA LEU A 206 9.14 -15.64 -23.53
C LEU A 206 9.81 -16.97 -23.21
N LYS A 207 10.41 -17.61 -24.22
CA LYS A 207 11.41 -18.66 -24.05
C LYS A 207 12.67 -18.24 -24.75
#